data_AF-A0A1U7X5G5-F1
#
_entry.id   AF-A0A1U7X5G5-F1
#
_cell.length_a   1.000
_cell.length_b   1.000
_cell.length_c   1.000
_cell.angle_alpha   90.00
_cell.angle_beta   90.00
_cell.angle_gamma   90.00
#
_symmetry.space_group_name_H-M   'P 1'
#
loop_
_entity.id
_entity.type
_entity.pdbx_description
1 polymer ?
#
loop_
_entity_poly.entity_id
_entity_poly.type
_entity_poly.pdbx_seq_one_letter_code
_entity_poly.pdbx_strand_id
1 'polypeptide(L)'
;MQTELFKVLREKIGAKNLNTLVEEKVFPVAGDISFEDFGIENSEIKDEMFKEVDIIINSAATTRFDERYDIAMNINVVGAVNVLKFAKRCEKVKIIVHVSTAYVCGEGEGFIPEKSFLLGETLNKDLYLDIDVERRVIEDKLKELEAQNLTSKEVTIAMKDLGIQSCRTVDSFILGYGKGILNFCFGDPNTKIDAIPGDMVVNSILAAVIAHGNQYYSSQESIYHISSFGKNPLKSCDIRLFTLLRKSNVYSMNESQHYTKNYNSHQIINKTIKQQ
;
A
#
# COMPACT_ATOMS: atom_id res chain seq x y z
N MET A 1 9.64 19.10 6.42
CA MET A 1 8.56 18.10 6.55
C MET A 1 7.42 18.61 7.44
N GLN A 2 6.34 19.15 6.87
CA GLN A 2 5.18 19.66 7.63
C GLN A 2 4.00 18.67 7.68
N THR A 3 4.17 17.42 7.20
CA THR A 3 3.08 16.45 7.16
C THR A 3 2.60 16.07 8.57
N GLU A 4 1.29 15.83 8.75
CA GLU A 4 0.72 15.41 10.04
C GLU A 4 1.27 14.06 10.53
N LEU A 5 1.78 13.21 9.62
CA LEU A 5 2.34 11.90 9.92
C LEU A 5 3.44 11.97 10.99
N PHE A 6 4.30 12.99 10.95
CA PHE A 6 5.40 13.15 11.90
C PHE A 6 5.03 14.02 13.10
N LYS A 7 3.76 14.38 13.33
CA LYS A 7 3.35 15.28 14.41
C LYS A 7 3.80 14.77 15.78
N VAL A 8 3.46 13.53 16.12
CA VAL A 8 3.82 12.92 17.41
C VAL A 8 5.34 12.87 17.60
N LEU A 9 6.09 12.54 16.54
CA LEU A 9 7.55 12.52 16.59
C LEU A 9 8.12 13.93 16.78
N ARG A 10 7.61 14.93 16.04
CA ARG A 10 8.01 16.34 16.20
C ARG A 10 7.73 16.87 17.61
N GLU A 11 6.59 16.49 18.21
CA GLU A 11 6.25 16.86 19.58
C GLU A 11 7.17 16.18 20.61
N LYS A 12 7.57 14.92 20.38
CA LYS A 12 8.42 14.15 21.29
C LYS A 12 9.90 14.54 21.27
N ILE A 13 10.49 14.67 20.08
CA ILE A 13 11.94 14.88 19.94
C ILE A 13 12.31 16.30 19.46
N GLY A 14 11.32 17.11 19.09
CA GLY A 14 11.53 18.47 18.57
C GLY A 14 11.78 18.51 17.06
N ALA A 15 11.23 19.53 16.39
CA ALA A 15 11.31 19.66 14.93
C ALA A 15 12.75 19.76 14.40
N LYS A 16 13.63 20.46 15.11
CA LYS A 16 15.05 20.61 14.73
C LYS A 16 15.76 19.26 14.73
N ASN A 17 15.62 18.49 15.82
CA ASN A 17 16.27 17.19 15.95
C ASN A 17 15.74 16.19 14.92
N LEU A 18 14.43 16.22 14.63
CA LEU A 18 13.87 15.37 13.57
C LEU A 18 14.45 15.71 12.19
N ASN A 19 14.61 16.99 11.86
CA ASN A 19 15.20 17.39 10.58
C ASN A 19 16.67 16.94 10.49
N THR A 20 17.46 17.17 11.53
CA THR A 20 18.86 16.70 11.58
C THR A 20 18.96 15.19 11.43
N LEU A 21 18.11 14.42 12.12
CA LEU A 21 18.09 12.97 11.99
C LEU A 21 17.81 12.51 10.55
N VAL A 22 16.88 13.16 9.86
CA VAL A 22 16.55 12.82 8.47
C VAL A 22 17.69 13.22 7.53
N GLU A 23 18.27 14.40 7.70
CA GLU A 23 19.44 14.84 6.91
C GLU A 23 20.64 13.91 7.06
N GLU A 24 20.87 13.35 8.26
CA GLU A 24 21.97 12.42 8.53
C GLU A 24 21.72 10.99 8.04
N LYS A 25 20.46 10.58 7.84
CA LYS A 25 20.09 9.18 7.59
C LYS A 25 19.44 8.92 6.22
N VAL A 26 18.98 9.97 5.55
CA VAL A 26 18.21 9.84 4.31
C VAL A 26 18.92 10.59 3.19
N PHE A 27 19.37 9.84 2.18
CA PHE A 27 19.90 10.39 0.95
C PHE A 27 18.89 10.14 -0.20
N PRO A 28 18.12 11.15 -0.63
CA PRO A 28 17.15 10.97 -1.70
C PRO A 28 17.85 10.86 -3.06
N VAL A 29 17.48 9.85 -3.83
CA VAL A 29 17.93 9.68 -5.21
C VAL A 29 16.72 9.79 -6.13
N ALA A 30 16.79 10.71 -7.10
CA ALA A 30 15.75 10.83 -8.12
C ALA A 30 15.83 9.62 -9.08
N GLY A 31 14.70 8.96 -9.28
CA GLY A 31 14.60 7.81 -10.17
C GLY A 31 13.17 7.32 -10.31
N ASP A 32 12.96 6.43 -11.28
CA ASP A 32 11.71 5.76 -11.58
C ASP A 32 11.99 4.27 -11.83
N ILE A 33 11.36 3.43 -11.00
CA ILE A 33 11.56 1.99 -10.97
C ILE A 33 11.18 1.31 -12.30
N SER A 34 10.33 1.93 -13.12
CA SER A 34 9.93 1.39 -14.42
C SER A 34 11.07 1.32 -15.43
N PHE A 35 12.20 2.02 -15.18
CA PHE A 35 13.39 2.00 -16.01
C PHE A 35 14.52 1.16 -15.42
N GLU A 36 15.42 0.72 -16.30
CA GLU A 36 16.68 0.08 -15.90
C GLU A 36 17.52 1.03 -15.03
N ASP A 37 18.19 0.47 -14.02
CA ASP A 37 18.90 1.23 -12.97
C ASP A 37 18.08 2.39 -12.39
N PHE A 38 16.75 2.22 -12.36
CA PHE A 38 15.78 3.21 -11.89
C PHE A 38 15.83 4.54 -12.62
N GLY A 39 16.34 4.59 -13.86
CA GLY A 39 16.51 5.83 -14.61
C GLY A 39 17.52 6.79 -14.00
N ILE A 40 18.38 6.32 -13.09
CA ILE A 40 19.40 7.17 -12.46
C ILE A 40 20.48 7.48 -13.50
N GLU A 41 20.58 8.74 -13.90
CA GLU A 41 21.54 9.19 -14.89
C GLU A 41 22.96 9.33 -14.32
N ASN A 42 23.08 9.76 -13.05
CA ASN A 42 24.37 9.99 -12.40
C ASN A 42 25.11 8.65 -12.16
N SER A 43 26.22 8.44 -12.86
CA SER A 43 27.03 7.21 -12.76
C SER A 43 27.74 7.04 -11.42
N GLU A 44 28.21 8.14 -10.81
CA GLU A 44 28.92 8.09 -9.53
C GLU A 44 27.99 7.60 -8.42
N ILE A 45 26.76 8.13 -8.36
CA ILE A 45 25.72 7.68 -7.42
C ILE A 45 25.40 6.19 -7.64
N LYS A 46 25.24 5.76 -8.90
CA LYS A 46 24.98 4.34 -9.20
C LYS A 46 26.11 3.44 -8.73
N ASP A 47 27.36 3.81 -9.02
CA ASP A 47 28.54 3.04 -8.62
C ASP A 47 28.67 2.95 -7.10
N GLU A 48 28.36 4.03 -6.38
CA GLU A 48 28.30 4.01 -4.91
C GLU A 48 27.20 3.07 -4.42
N MET A 49 25.99 3.14 -4.99
CA MET A 49 24.89 2.24 -4.60
C MET A 49 25.21 0.77 -4.90
N PHE A 50 25.86 0.45 -6.02
CA PHE A 50 26.30 -0.92 -6.30
C PHE A 50 27.30 -1.43 -5.25
N LYS A 51 28.16 -0.57 -4.72
CA LYS A 51 29.17 -0.95 -3.72
C LYS A 51 28.66 -0.98 -2.29
N GLU A 52 27.71 -0.11 -1.94
CA GLU A 52 27.37 0.15 -0.54
C GLU A 52 25.99 -0.37 -0.10
N VAL A 53 25.10 -0.76 -1.02
CA VAL A 53 23.78 -1.27 -0.62
C VAL A 53 23.87 -2.69 -0.04
N ASP A 54 23.50 -2.84 1.24
CA ASP A 54 23.37 -4.14 1.92
C ASP A 54 21.95 -4.74 1.85
N ILE A 55 20.93 -3.89 1.86
CA ILE A 55 19.51 -4.31 1.97
C ILE A 55 18.69 -3.47 1.01
N ILE A 56 17.81 -4.14 0.25
CA ILE A 56 16.85 -3.48 -0.64
C ILE A 56 15.44 -3.77 -0.13
N ILE A 57 14.65 -2.73 0.09
CA ILE A 57 13.22 -2.84 0.39
C ILE A 57 12.44 -2.24 -0.77
N ASN A 58 11.91 -3.09 -1.63
CA ASN A 58 11.05 -2.68 -2.74
C ASN A 58 9.60 -2.56 -2.27
N SER A 59 9.19 -1.32 -1.97
CA SER A 59 7.80 -0.96 -1.67
C SER A 59 7.21 -0.03 -2.75
N ALA A 60 7.90 0.17 -3.86
CA ALA A 60 7.43 1.05 -4.93
C ALA A 60 6.37 0.33 -5.77
N ALA A 61 5.20 0.94 -5.87
CA ALA A 61 4.09 0.46 -6.68
C ALA A 61 3.15 1.62 -7.00
N THR A 62 2.41 1.52 -8.11
CA THR A 62 1.15 2.25 -8.25
C THR A 62 0.04 1.41 -7.61
N THR A 63 -0.65 2.02 -6.65
CA THR A 63 -1.78 1.41 -5.92
C THR A 63 -3.13 1.92 -6.43
N ARG A 64 -3.11 2.67 -7.54
CA ARG A 64 -4.32 3.20 -8.16
C ARG A 64 -5.01 2.10 -8.93
N PHE A 65 -6.21 1.75 -8.49
CA PHE A 65 -7.03 0.75 -9.16
C PHE A 65 -7.45 1.18 -10.58
N ASP A 66 -7.51 2.48 -10.88
CA ASP A 66 -7.83 3.00 -12.22
C ASP A 66 -6.61 3.50 -12.98
N GLU A 67 -5.43 2.94 -12.74
CA GLU A 67 -4.24 3.33 -13.50
C GLU A 67 -4.29 2.78 -14.95
N ARG A 68 -3.58 3.45 -15.86
CA ARG A 68 -3.38 2.89 -17.20
C ARG A 68 -2.66 1.54 -17.10
N TYR A 69 -3.12 0.55 -17.86
CA TYR A 69 -2.61 -0.82 -17.72
C TYR A 69 -1.11 -0.93 -18.04
N ASP A 70 -0.63 -0.22 -19.06
CA ASP A 70 0.80 -0.14 -19.40
C ASP A 70 1.65 0.44 -18.27
N ILE A 71 1.16 1.50 -17.62
CA ILE A 71 1.86 2.13 -16.48
C ILE A 71 1.88 1.18 -15.28
N ALA A 72 0.75 0.55 -14.95
CA ALA A 72 0.66 -0.41 -13.86
C ALA A 72 1.59 -1.61 -14.07
N MET A 73 1.62 -2.17 -15.29
CA MET A 73 2.53 -3.25 -15.68
C MET A 73 4.00 -2.83 -15.52
N ASN A 74 4.36 -1.65 -16.04
CA ASN A 74 5.74 -1.16 -16.00
C ASN A 74 6.23 -0.87 -14.57
N ILE A 75 5.38 -0.33 -13.71
CA ILE A 75 5.77 -0.03 -12.32
C ILE A 75 5.73 -1.30 -11.45
N ASN A 76 4.61 -2.01 -11.41
CA ASN A 76 4.39 -3.06 -10.42
C ASN A 76 5.04 -4.39 -10.80
N VAL A 77 5.20 -4.66 -12.11
CA VAL A 77 5.81 -5.91 -12.59
C VAL A 77 7.24 -5.66 -13.05
N VAL A 78 7.41 -4.82 -14.08
CA VAL A 78 8.75 -4.58 -14.66
C VAL A 78 9.65 -3.88 -13.64
N GLY A 79 9.09 -2.99 -12.81
CA GLY A 79 9.84 -2.35 -11.74
C GLY A 79 10.41 -3.34 -10.71
N ALA A 80 9.64 -4.36 -10.31
CA ALA A 80 10.16 -5.41 -9.45
C ALA A 80 11.30 -6.20 -10.12
N VAL A 81 11.19 -6.46 -11.43
CA VAL A 81 12.26 -7.08 -12.22
C VAL A 81 13.51 -6.18 -12.28
N ASN A 82 13.34 -4.88 -12.46
CA ASN A 82 14.44 -3.91 -12.48
C ASN A 82 15.15 -3.85 -11.12
N VAL A 83 14.41 -3.91 -10.01
CA VAL A 83 15.01 -4.02 -8.66
C VAL A 83 15.86 -5.28 -8.54
N LEU A 84 15.36 -6.43 -9.02
CA LEU A 84 16.13 -7.67 -8.97
C LEU A 84 17.39 -7.60 -9.84
N LYS A 85 17.31 -6.99 -11.04
CA LYS A 85 18.47 -6.76 -11.91
C LYS A 85 19.49 -5.84 -11.24
N PHE A 86 19.03 -4.76 -10.62
CA PHE A 86 19.87 -3.83 -9.87
C PHE A 86 20.57 -4.55 -8.71
N ALA A 87 19.83 -5.33 -7.91
CA ALA A 87 20.36 -6.08 -6.78
C ALA A 87 21.46 -7.08 -7.19
N LYS A 88 21.33 -7.72 -8.36
CA LYS A 88 22.36 -8.62 -8.90
C LYS A 88 23.68 -7.92 -9.24
N ARG A 89 23.67 -6.61 -9.41
CA ARG A 89 24.86 -5.79 -9.66
C ARG A 89 25.48 -5.25 -8.37
N CYS A 90 24.74 -5.29 -7.26
CA CYS A 90 25.26 -4.85 -5.97
C CYS A 90 26.25 -5.88 -5.39
N GLU A 91 27.37 -5.40 -4.88
CA GLU A 91 28.46 -6.23 -4.35
C GLU A 91 28.13 -6.80 -2.96
N LYS A 92 27.32 -6.07 -2.18
CA LYS A 92 27.08 -6.35 -0.76
C LYS A 92 25.65 -6.73 -0.41
N VAL A 93 24.71 -6.75 -1.37
CA VAL A 93 23.30 -7.03 -1.06
C VAL A 93 23.16 -8.42 -0.43
N LYS A 94 22.55 -8.44 0.76
CA LYS A 94 22.27 -9.67 1.54
C LYS A 94 20.79 -10.02 1.52
N ILE A 95 19.92 -9.00 1.49
CA ILE A 95 18.47 -9.17 1.57
C ILE A 95 17.77 -8.27 0.56
N ILE A 96 16.77 -8.84 -0.10
CA ILE A 96 15.76 -8.10 -0.85
C ILE A 96 14.42 -8.41 -0.19
N VAL A 97 13.70 -7.36 0.23
CA VAL A 97 12.31 -7.46 0.65
C VAL A 97 11.45 -6.88 -0.45
N HIS A 98 10.52 -7.65 -0.97
CA HIS A 98 9.48 -7.15 -1.87
C HIS A 98 8.16 -7.05 -1.10
N VAL A 99 7.59 -5.85 -1.07
CA VAL A 99 6.28 -5.60 -0.49
C VAL A 99 5.23 -5.82 -1.58
N SER A 100 4.51 -6.94 -1.47
CA SER A 100 3.39 -7.27 -2.34
C SER A 100 2.05 -6.92 -1.66
N THR A 101 0.94 -7.40 -2.23
CA THR A 101 -0.41 -7.20 -1.70
C THR A 101 -1.15 -8.53 -1.56
N ALA A 102 -1.98 -8.68 -0.53
CA ALA A 102 -2.84 -9.85 -0.39
C ALA A 102 -3.84 -10.01 -1.55
N TYR A 103 -4.09 -8.94 -2.34
CA TYR A 103 -4.94 -9.01 -3.54
C TYR A 103 -4.40 -9.92 -4.64
N VAL A 104 -3.11 -10.30 -4.61
CA VAL A 104 -2.58 -11.33 -5.53
C VAL A 104 -3.32 -12.67 -5.38
N CYS A 105 -4.04 -12.85 -4.27
CA CYS A 105 -4.84 -14.03 -4.04
C CYS A 105 -6.09 -14.15 -4.94
N GLY A 106 -6.47 -13.08 -5.66
CA GLY A 106 -7.60 -13.10 -6.58
C GLY A 106 -8.90 -13.61 -5.93
N GLU A 107 -9.50 -14.64 -6.53
CA GLU A 107 -10.73 -15.30 -6.07
C GLU A 107 -10.46 -16.50 -5.12
N GLY A 108 -9.24 -16.65 -4.61
CA GLY A 108 -8.89 -17.74 -3.70
C GLY A 108 -9.74 -17.71 -2.43
N GLU A 109 -10.44 -18.81 -2.14
CA GLU A 109 -11.25 -18.95 -0.92
C GLU A 109 -10.54 -19.76 0.17
N GLY A 110 -10.85 -19.46 1.43
CA GLY A 110 -10.37 -20.21 2.58
C GLY A 110 -8.99 -19.81 3.09
N PHE A 111 -8.25 -20.77 3.63
CA PHE A 111 -6.90 -20.53 4.17
C PHE A 111 -5.86 -20.57 3.05
N ILE A 112 -5.20 -19.44 2.81
CA ILE A 112 -4.15 -19.31 1.80
C ILE A 112 -2.79 -19.42 2.50
N PRO A 113 -1.99 -20.48 2.23
CA PRO A 113 -0.71 -20.68 2.89
C PRO A 113 0.37 -19.71 2.39
N GLU A 114 1.29 -19.35 3.28
CA GLU A 114 2.52 -18.62 2.98
C GLU A 114 3.54 -19.53 2.28
N LYS A 115 3.27 -19.88 1.02
CA LYS A 115 4.13 -20.75 0.20
C LYS A 115 4.45 -20.08 -1.13
N SER A 116 5.63 -20.37 -1.67
CA SER A 116 5.97 -19.96 -3.04
C SER A 116 5.06 -20.65 -4.05
N PHE A 117 4.79 -19.94 -5.14
CA PHE A 117 4.10 -20.45 -6.32
C PHE A 117 5.13 -20.78 -7.42
N LEU A 118 4.84 -21.78 -8.24
CA LEU A 118 5.61 -22.01 -9.47
C LEU A 118 5.33 -20.88 -10.46
N LEU A 119 6.28 -20.62 -11.36
CA LEU A 119 6.11 -19.58 -12.37
C LEU A 119 4.86 -19.87 -13.22
N GLY A 120 3.93 -18.92 -13.25
CA GLY A 120 2.66 -19.02 -13.95
C GLY A 120 1.56 -19.79 -13.21
N GLU A 121 1.85 -20.38 -12.04
CA GLU A 121 0.82 -20.96 -11.16
C GLU A 121 -0.08 -19.84 -10.64
N THR A 122 -1.39 -20.08 -10.69
CA THR A 122 -2.39 -19.19 -10.10
C THR A 122 -3.25 -19.96 -9.10
N LEU A 123 -3.97 -19.24 -8.23
CA LEU A 123 -4.89 -19.88 -7.28
C LEU A 123 -6.08 -20.57 -7.96
N ASN A 124 -6.45 -20.11 -9.16
CA ASN A 124 -7.40 -20.81 -10.01
C ASN A 124 -6.63 -21.85 -10.84
N LYS A 125 -6.81 -23.13 -10.52
CA LYS A 125 -6.07 -24.22 -11.15
C LYS A 125 -6.25 -24.34 -12.67
N ASP A 126 -7.31 -23.74 -13.21
CA ASP A 126 -7.60 -23.74 -14.65
C ASP A 126 -6.96 -22.57 -15.40
N LEU A 127 -6.33 -21.63 -14.68
CA LEU A 127 -5.67 -20.45 -15.23
C LEU A 127 -4.15 -20.55 -15.07
N TYR A 128 -3.45 -20.18 -16.13
CA TYR A 128 -1.99 -20.01 -16.15
C TYR A 128 -1.65 -18.55 -16.45
N LEU A 129 -0.82 -17.95 -15.62
CA LEU A 129 -0.37 -16.56 -15.81
C LEU A 129 0.88 -16.54 -16.68
N ASP A 130 0.76 -15.94 -17.87
CA ASP A 130 1.89 -15.68 -18.75
C ASP A 130 2.10 -14.17 -18.90
N ILE A 131 3.17 -13.66 -18.29
CA ILE A 131 3.46 -12.24 -18.29
C ILE A 131 3.85 -11.70 -19.67
N ASP A 132 4.45 -12.53 -20.52
CA ASP A 132 4.83 -12.13 -21.87
C ASP A 132 3.61 -12.08 -22.80
N VAL A 133 2.57 -12.87 -22.53
CA VAL A 133 1.27 -12.74 -23.20
C VAL A 133 0.59 -11.43 -22.77
N GLU A 134 0.50 -11.14 -21.47
CA GLU A 134 -0.10 -9.90 -20.97
C GLU A 134 0.61 -8.66 -21.51
N ARG A 135 1.95 -8.69 -21.55
CA ARG A 135 2.73 -7.58 -22.14
C ARG A 135 2.42 -7.39 -23.62
N ARG A 136 2.28 -8.47 -24.40
CA ARG A 136 1.90 -8.39 -25.82
C ARG A 136 0.50 -7.78 -26.01
N VAL A 137 -0.48 -8.14 -25.17
CA VAL A 137 -1.82 -7.53 -25.22
C VAL A 137 -1.75 -6.01 -25.03
N ILE A 138 -0.94 -5.55 -24.08
CA ILE A 138 -0.71 -4.12 -23.83
C ILE A 138 -0.05 -3.45 -25.05
N GLU A 139 1.05 -4.04 -25.56
CA GLU A 139 1.81 -3.51 -26.70
C GLU A 139 0.93 -3.39 -27.96
N ASP A 140 0.14 -4.43 -28.25
CA ASP A 140 -0.73 -4.45 -29.41
C ASP A 140 -1.87 -3.42 -29.27
N LYS A 141 -2.41 -3.24 -28.07
CA LYS A 141 -3.42 -2.20 -27.83
C LYS A 141 -2.84 -0.80 -28.03
N LEU A 142 -1.62 -0.54 -27.55
CA LEU A 142 -0.98 0.75 -27.75
C LEU A 142 -0.76 1.05 -29.23
N LYS A 143 -0.25 0.09 -30.01
CA LYS A 143 -0.09 0.23 -31.48
C LYS A 143 -1.42 0.50 -32.18
N GLU A 144 -2.50 -0.18 -31.76
CA GLU A 144 -3.85 0.05 -32.29
C GLU A 144 -4.32 1.49 -32.03
N LEU A 145 -4.11 1.99 -30.81
CA LEU A 145 -4.51 3.34 -30.41
C LEU A 145 -3.67 4.43 -31.10
N GLU A 146 -2.37 4.18 -31.30
CA GLU A 146 -1.48 5.06 -32.07
C GLU A 146 -1.94 5.18 -33.53
N ALA A 147 -2.31 4.06 -34.16
CA ALA A 147 -2.82 4.06 -35.53
C ALA A 147 -4.14 4.84 -35.70
N GLN A 148 -4.92 5.00 -34.63
CA GLN A 148 -6.17 5.75 -34.63
C GLN A 148 -5.97 7.27 -34.44
N ASN A 149 -4.73 7.76 -34.25
CA ASN A 149 -4.41 9.18 -33.99
C ASN A 149 -5.26 9.81 -32.86
N LEU A 150 -5.56 9.03 -31.83
CA LEU A 150 -6.35 9.48 -30.68
C LEU A 150 -5.58 10.51 -29.84
N THR A 151 -6.31 11.33 -29.10
CA THR A 151 -5.72 12.26 -28.13
C THR A 151 -5.14 11.49 -26.93
N SER A 152 -4.17 12.09 -26.23
CA SER A 152 -3.57 11.48 -25.02
C SER A 152 -4.60 11.14 -23.93
N LYS A 153 -5.71 11.89 -23.88
CA LYS A 153 -6.81 11.63 -22.94
C LYS A 153 -7.61 10.38 -23.32
N GLU A 154 -7.91 10.21 -24.60
CA GLU A 154 -8.61 9.02 -25.12
C GLU A 154 -7.76 7.77 -24.96
N VAL A 155 -6.46 7.84 -25.27
CA VAL A 155 -5.50 6.75 -25.00
C VAL A 155 -5.50 6.40 -23.51
N THR A 156 -5.48 7.40 -22.63
CA THR A 156 -5.51 7.16 -21.18
C THR A 156 -6.78 6.46 -20.74
N ILE A 157 -7.95 6.83 -21.27
CA ILE A 157 -9.21 6.15 -20.96
C ILE A 157 -9.17 4.70 -21.46
N ALA A 158 -8.79 4.49 -22.72
CA ALA A 158 -8.73 3.16 -23.31
C ALA A 158 -7.78 2.21 -22.56
N MET A 159 -6.61 2.69 -22.13
CA MET A 159 -5.65 1.89 -21.37
C MET A 159 -6.09 1.62 -19.92
N LYS A 160 -6.90 2.49 -19.33
CA LYS A 160 -7.53 2.22 -18.03
C LYS A 160 -8.62 1.17 -18.17
N ASP A 161 -9.45 1.28 -19.19
CA ASP A 161 -10.52 0.32 -19.46
C ASP A 161 -9.97 -1.08 -19.76
N LEU A 162 -8.85 -1.17 -20.50
CA LEU A 162 -8.13 -2.43 -20.70
C LEU A 162 -7.68 -3.03 -19.36
N GLY A 163 -7.09 -2.23 -18.47
CA GLY A 163 -6.65 -2.70 -17.15
C GLY A 163 -7.80 -3.23 -16.30
N ILE A 164 -8.94 -2.53 -16.31
CA ILE A 164 -10.14 -2.98 -15.59
C ILE A 164 -10.67 -4.30 -16.15
N GLN A 165 -10.63 -4.49 -17.48
CA GLN A 165 -11.03 -5.76 -18.11
C GLN A 165 -10.08 -6.92 -17.75
N SER A 166 -8.79 -6.63 -17.60
CA SER A 166 -7.78 -7.61 -17.18
C SER A 166 -7.85 -7.93 -15.68
N CYS A 167 -8.22 -6.97 -14.83
CA CYS A 167 -8.40 -7.15 -13.39
C CYS A 167 -9.76 -7.82 -13.08
N ARG A 168 -9.77 -9.15 -13.00
CA ARG A 168 -10.96 -9.96 -12.63
C ARG A 168 -11.23 -10.02 -11.12
N THR A 169 -11.13 -8.90 -10.42
CA THR A 169 -11.11 -8.84 -8.94
C THR A 169 -12.15 -7.85 -8.39
N VAL A 170 -12.33 -7.90 -7.05
CA VAL A 170 -13.18 -6.98 -6.24
C VAL A 170 -12.87 -5.49 -6.49
N ASP A 171 -11.74 -5.20 -7.14
CA ASP A 171 -11.25 -3.87 -7.48
C ASP A 171 -12.26 -3.05 -8.30
N SER A 172 -13.03 -3.68 -9.20
CA SER A 172 -14.10 -3.02 -9.95
C SER A 172 -15.20 -2.46 -9.02
N PHE A 173 -15.54 -3.17 -7.94
CA PHE A 173 -16.49 -2.71 -6.93
C PHE A 173 -15.91 -1.59 -6.07
N ILE A 174 -14.66 -1.73 -5.62
CA ILE A 174 -13.96 -0.69 -4.83
C ILE A 174 -13.84 0.61 -5.63
N LEU A 175 -13.52 0.51 -6.92
CA LEU A 175 -13.45 1.63 -7.86
C LEU A 175 -14.81 2.30 -8.06
N GLY A 176 -15.86 1.52 -8.31
CA GLY A 176 -17.21 2.04 -8.49
C GLY A 176 -17.69 2.83 -7.28
N TYR A 177 -17.39 2.34 -6.07
CA TYR A 177 -17.68 3.05 -4.82
C TYR A 177 -16.80 4.30 -4.63
N GLY A 178 -15.49 4.17 -4.84
CA GLY A 178 -14.53 5.29 -4.69
C GLY A 178 -14.78 6.44 -5.67
N LYS A 179 -15.31 6.15 -6.87
CA LYS A 179 -15.73 7.15 -7.86
C LYS A 179 -17.15 7.71 -7.62
N GLY A 180 -17.86 7.23 -6.60
CA GLY A 180 -19.25 7.65 -6.30
C GLY A 180 -20.28 7.17 -7.32
N ILE A 181 -19.92 6.21 -8.18
CA ILE A 181 -20.83 5.60 -9.17
C ILE A 181 -21.77 4.62 -8.45
N LEU A 182 -21.25 3.92 -7.43
CA LEU A 182 -22.02 3.08 -6.52
C LEU A 182 -22.28 3.85 -5.22
N ASN A 183 -23.52 4.26 -5.00
CA ASN A 183 -23.95 4.97 -3.79
C ASN A 183 -24.23 4.06 -2.59
N PHE A 184 -24.14 2.74 -2.79
CA PHE A 184 -24.34 1.73 -1.76
C PHE A 184 -23.45 0.52 -2.05
N CYS A 185 -22.95 -0.12 -0.99
CA CYS A 185 -22.21 -1.37 -1.09
C CYS A 185 -23.11 -2.49 -0.54
N PHE A 186 -23.52 -3.43 -1.38
CA PHE A 186 -24.14 -4.68 -0.91
C PHE A 186 -23.03 -5.54 -0.32
N GLY A 187 -23.04 -5.71 1.00
CA GLY A 187 -22.08 -6.55 1.70
C GLY A 187 -22.71 -7.15 2.94
N ASP A 188 -22.34 -8.38 3.28
CA ASP A 188 -22.74 -8.98 4.55
C ASP A 188 -22.17 -8.12 5.69
N PRO A 189 -22.98 -7.58 6.61
CA PRO A 189 -22.48 -6.84 7.76
C PRO A 189 -21.52 -7.66 8.63
N ASN A 190 -21.58 -8.99 8.54
CA ASN A 190 -20.68 -9.92 9.22
C ASN A 190 -19.39 -10.22 8.45
N THR A 191 -19.22 -9.66 7.24
CA THR A 191 -17.96 -9.74 6.51
C THR A 191 -16.83 -9.26 7.40
N LYS A 192 -15.83 -10.12 7.58
CA LYS A 192 -14.61 -9.81 8.33
C LYS A 192 -13.75 -8.88 7.49
N ILE A 193 -13.28 -7.82 8.12
CA ILE A 193 -12.40 -6.82 7.54
C ILE A 193 -11.04 -7.00 8.16
N ASP A 194 -10.05 -7.21 7.30
CA ASP A 194 -8.66 -7.23 7.71
C ASP A 194 -8.12 -5.80 7.74
N ALA A 195 -7.77 -5.31 8.93
CA ALA A 195 -7.29 -3.95 9.13
C ALA A 195 -6.01 -3.98 9.97
N ILE A 196 -4.89 -3.60 9.36
CA ILE A 196 -3.58 -3.58 10.01
C ILE A 196 -3.06 -2.15 10.11
N PRO A 197 -2.69 -1.68 11.32
CA PRO A 197 -1.99 -0.41 11.49
C PRO A 197 -0.68 -0.38 10.69
N GLY A 198 -0.40 0.74 10.02
CA GLY A 198 0.79 0.86 9.15
C GLY A 198 2.12 0.68 9.88
N ASP A 199 2.20 1.06 11.16
CA ASP A 199 3.35 0.84 12.02
C ASP A 199 3.60 -0.65 12.30
N MET A 200 2.54 -1.47 12.44
CA MET A 200 2.68 -2.91 12.53
C MET A 200 3.24 -3.51 11.24
N VAL A 201 2.80 -3.03 10.07
CA VAL A 201 3.34 -3.46 8.78
C VAL A 201 4.83 -3.16 8.67
N VAL A 202 5.25 -1.94 9.01
CA VAL A 202 6.67 -1.54 9.00
C VAL A 202 7.49 -2.39 9.99
N ASN A 203 6.99 -2.59 11.20
CA ASN A 203 7.68 -3.41 12.20
C ASN A 203 7.82 -4.88 11.75
N SER A 204 6.81 -5.43 11.09
CA SER A 204 6.88 -6.79 10.51
C SER A 204 7.94 -6.89 9.41
N ILE A 205 8.03 -5.88 8.53
CA ILE A 205 9.08 -5.82 7.50
C ILE A 205 10.48 -5.82 8.16
N LEU A 206 10.69 -4.96 9.15
CA LEU A 206 11.98 -4.89 9.86
C LEU A 206 12.30 -6.19 10.62
N ALA A 207 11.30 -6.82 11.26
CA ALA A 207 11.48 -8.09 11.93
C ALA A 207 11.88 -9.20 10.95
N ALA A 208 11.27 -9.25 9.76
CA ALA A 208 11.66 -10.19 8.71
C ALA A 208 13.10 -9.96 8.24
N VAL A 209 13.50 -8.71 8.01
CA VAL A 209 14.89 -8.35 7.67
C VAL A 209 15.87 -8.84 8.74
N ILE A 210 15.57 -8.65 10.02
CA ILE A 210 16.45 -9.09 11.13
C ILE A 210 16.50 -10.62 11.23
N ALA A 211 15.35 -11.29 11.08
CA ALA A 211 15.25 -12.75 11.17
C ALA A 211 16.08 -13.45 10.07
N HIS A 212 16.07 -12.89 8.85
CA HIS A 212 16.82 -13.43 7.72
C HIS A 212 18.25 -12.88 7.60
N GLY A 213 18.54 -11.70 8.18
CA GLY A 213 19.84 -11.00 8.02
C GLY A 213 21.01 -11.71 8.66
N ASN A 214 20.76 -12.57 9.64
CA ASN A 214 21.78 -13.36 10.33
C ASN A 214 21.90 -14.81 9.80
N GLN A 215 21.03 -15.21 8.88
CA GLN A 215 21.06 -16.56 8.31
C GLN A 215 21.89 -16.55 7.01
N TYR A 216 23.18 -16.86 7.14
CA TYR A 216 24.14 -16.88 6.02
C TYR A 216 23.82 -17.89 4.89
N TYR A 217 22.85 -18.80 5.08
CA TYR A 217 22.62 -19.93 4.17
C TYR A 217 21.15 -20.34 3.96
N SER A 218 20.16 -19.57 4.42
CA SER A 218 18.78 -19.93 4.07
C SER A 218 18.49 -19.48 2.63
N SER A 219 18.79 -20.37 1.68
CA SER A 219 18.52 -20.21 0.25
C SER A 219 17.04 -20.24 -0.12
N GLN A 220 16.14 -20.16 0.86
CA GLN A 220 14.71 -20.22 0.67
C GLN A 220 14.08 -18.84 0.74
N GLU A 221 13.40 -18.47 -0.35
CA GLU A 221 12.36 -17.45 -0.35
C GLU A 221 11.40 -17.69 0.82
N SER A 222 11.08 -16.61 1.55
CA SER A 222 10.09 -16.64 2.62
C SER A 222 8.98 -15.64 2.30
N ILE A 223 7.74 -16.09 2.40
CA ILE A 223 6.55 -15.27 2.20
C ILE A 223 5.88 -15.06 3.56
N TYR A 224 5.38 -13.85 3.79
CA TYR A 224 4.68 -13.49 5.02
C TYR A 224 3.38 -12.75 4.69
N HIS A 225 2.27 -13.23 5.25
CA HIS A 225 0.99 -12.55 5.25
C HIS A 225 0.89 -11.65 6.49
N ILE A 226 1.09 -10.35 6.30
CA ILE A 226 0.83 -9.35 7.34
C ILE A 226 -0.69 -9.11 7.40
N SER A 227 -1.38 -9.91 8.20
CA SER A 227 -2.84 -9.89 8.39
C SER A 227 -3.22 -9.96 9.87
N SER A 228 -4.42 -9.52 10.24
CA SER A 228 -4.89 -9.47 11.64
C SER A 228 -5.28 -10.86 12.14
N PHE A 229 -5.37 -11.82 11.21
CA PHE A 229 -5.77 -13.20 11.43
C PHE A 229 -7.15 -13.33 12.12
N GLY A 230 -7.69 -14.54 12.20
CA GLY A 230 -9.07 -14.78 12.67
C GLY A 230 -9.33 -14.49 14.16
N LYS A 231 -8.38 -13.94 14.92
CA LYS A 231 -8.55 -13.65 16.35
C LYS A 231 -9.18 -12.27 16.53
N ASN A 232 -10.47 -12.25 16.91
CA ASN A 232 -11.28 -11.05 17.09
C ASN A 232 -11.39 -10.18 15.82
N PRO A 233 -11.97 -10.71 14.73
CA PRO A 233 -12.03 -10.01 13.46
C PRO A 233 -12.95 -8.80 13.55
N LEU A 234 -12.50 -7.67 13.01
CA LEU A 234 -13.34 -6.49 12.81
C LEU A 234 -14.41 -6.84 11.77
N LYS A 235 -15.68 -6.58 12.05
CA LYS A 235 -16.76 -6.77 11.07
C LYS A 235 -17.06 -5.46 10.34
N SER A 236 -17.62 -5.57 9.14
CA SER A 236 -18.10 -4.40 8.38
C SER A 236 -19.08 -3.53 9.16
N CYS A 237 -19.97 -4.14 9.96
CA CYS A 237 -20.89 -3.39 10.82
C CYS A 237 -20.19 -2.58 11.93
N ASP A 238 -19.00 -3.02 12.40
CA ASP A 238 -18.26 -2.36 13.47
C ASP A 238 -17.67 -1.01 13.01
N ILE A 239 -17.38 -0.85 11.71
CA ILE A 239 -16.85 0.42 11.15
C ILE A 239 -17.81 1.59 11.38
N ARG A 240 -19.13 1.35 11.36
CA ARG A 240 -20.13 2.39 11.64
C ARG A 240 -19.97 2.95 13.05
N LEU A 241 -19.61 2.11 14.02
CA LEU A 241 -19.38 2.52 15.41
C LEU A 241 -18.19 3.48 15.49
N PHE A 242 -17.07 3.19 14.82
CA PHE A 242 -15.90 4.07 14.80
C PHE A 242 -16.17 5.42 14.11
N THR A 243 -16.96 5.43 13.05
CA THR A 243 -17.33 6.67 12.36
C THR A 243 -18.21 7.56 13.24
N LEU A 244 -19.14 6.97 13.99
CA LEU A 244 -20.00 7.68 14.93
C LEU A 244 -19.23 8.17 16.18
N LEU A 245 -18.29 7.38 16.68
CA LEU A 245 -17.39 7.75 17.78
C LEU A 245 -16.48 8.92 17.39
N ARG A 246 -16.00 8.96 16.14
CA ARG A 246 -15.20 10.10 15.66
C ARG A 246 -16.03 11.37 15.53
N LYS A 247 -17.29 11.28 15.05
CA LYS A 247 -18.19 12.44 15.02
C LYS A 247 -18.50 12.94 16.44
N SER A 248 -18.84 12.05 17.38
CA SER A 248 -19.12 12.45 18.77
C SER A 248 -17.90 13.01 19.49
N ASN A 249 -16.68 12.50 19.26
CA ASN A 249 -15.45 13.10 19.80
C ASN A 249 -15.14 14.47 19.19
N VAL A 250 -15.42 14.69 17.90
CA VAL A 250 -15.32 16.03 17.27
C VAL A 250 -16.34 17.01 17.85
N TYR A 251 -17.58 16.57 18.13
CA TYR A 251 -18.56 17.40 18.84
C TYR A 251 -18.14 17.70 20.28
N SER A 252 -17.58 16.73 21.02
CA SER A 252 -17.11 16.94 22.40
C SER A 252 -15.89 17.87 22.49
N MET A 253 -14.98 17.82 21.49
CA MET A 253 -13.83 18.72 21.42
C MET A 253 -14.27 20.16 21.14
N ASN A 254 -15.29 20.36 20.30
CA ASN A 254 -15.84 21.70 20.01
C ASN A 254 -16.65 22.29 21.18
N GLU A 255 -17.31 21.46 21.99
CA GLU A 255 -17.98 21.94 23.22
C GLU A 255 -16.97 22.27 24.34
N SER A 256 -15.87 21.52 24.45
CA SER A 256 -14.83 21.77 25.46
C SER A 256 -14.04 23.06 25.27
N GLN A 257 -14.08 23.68 24.07
CA GLN A 257 -13.48 24.99 23.82
C GLN A 257 -14.42 26.17 24.12
N HIS A 258 -15.70 25.92 24.40
CA HIS A 258 -16.68 26.98 24.70
C HIS A 258 -17.02 27.16 26.20
N TYR A 259 -16.48 26.33 27.10
CA TYR A 259 -16.80 26.38 28.54
C TYR A 259 -15.78 27.08 29.45
N THR A 260 -14.76 27.77 28.91
CA THR A 260 -13.85 28.61 29.69
C THR A 260 -13.97 30.08 29.31
N LYS A 261 -15.16 30.66 29.48
CA LYS A 261 -15.32 32.10 29.72
C LYS A 261 -16.67 32.42 30.36
N ASN A 262 -16.56 32.96 31.57
CA ASN A 262 -17.52 33.84 32.26
C ASN A 262 -18.53 33.23 33.26
N TYR A 263 -18.14 33.39 34.52
CA TYR A 263 -18.88 34.03 35.63
C TYR A 263 -19.93 33.25 36.45
N ASN A 264 -19.51 33.04 37.70
CA ASN A 264 -20.15 33.38 38.98
C ASN A 264 -21.42 32.66 39.48
N SER A 265 -21.18 31.86 40.54
CA SER A 265 -21.89 31.88 41.83
C SER A 265 -23.41 31.98 41.82
N HIS A 266 -24.09 30.84 41.87
CA HIS A 266 -24.99 30.43 42.96
C HIS A 266 -25.85 29.23 42.55
N GLN A 267 -26.22 28.45 43.56
CA GLN A 267 -27.24 27.41 43.59
C GLN A 267 -26.90 26.01 43.04
N ILE A 268 -26.41 25.21 43.99
CA ILE A 268 -26.80 23.81 44.25
C ILE A 268 -28.30 23.58 43.93
N ILE A 269 -28.64 22.47 43.27
CA ILE A 269 -29.80 21.60 43.61
C ILE A 269 -29.63 20.21 42.96
N ASN A 270 -29.73 19.19 43.82
CA ASN A 270 -29.90 17.77 43.53
C ASN A 270 -31.25 17.45 42.86
N LYS A 271 -31.29 16.39 42.03
CA LYS A 271 -32.30 15.30 41.98
C LYS A 271 -31.96 14.40 40.77
N THR A 272 -31.58 13.13 40.87
CA THR A 272 -32.25 11.95 41.47
C THR A 272 -33.55 11.54 40.74
N ILE A 273 -33.40 10.56 39.83
CA ILE A 273 -34.15 9.29 39.72
C ILE A 273 -35.68 9.30 39.40
N LYS A 274 -36.00 8.48 38.37
CA LYS A 274 -37.20 7.64 38.10
C LYS A 274 -38.48 8.19 37.44
N GLN A 275 -38.90 7.35 36.47
CA GLN A 275 -40.26 7.05 35.97
C GLN A 275 -40.90 8.17 35.14
N GLN A 276 -41.47 7.91 33.95
CA GLN A 276 -42.19 6.73 33.44
C GLN A 276 -41.73 6.34 32.03
#